data_AF-A0A8K0CI41-F1
#
_entry.id   AF-A0A8K0CI41-F1
#
_cell.length_a   1.000
_cell.length_b   1.000
_cell.length_c   1.000
_cell.angle_alpha   90.00
_cell.angle_beta   90.00
_cell.angle_gamma   90.00
#
_symmetry.space_group_name_H-M   'P 1'
#
loop_
_entity.id
_entity.type
_entity.pdbx_description
1 polymer ?
#
loop_
_entity_poly.entity_id
_entity_poly.type
_entity_poly.pdbx_seq_one_letter_code
_entity_poly.pdbx_strand_id
1 'polypeptide(L)'
;MESYRLCEAKAGYVWKIIVYTGKETELKDFVQGIDTKSLTKPTQIVLTLAGEILNKEHLIAMDNYYSSPELYDLLCQLKKDAIGTVRVNRKQFPKSVTQKKLQRGETVSAFKEKLMCLKWHDKKDITMMSTIHSNDMIEMQTKRGDVKHNSLVIIDYNTYTIARKRLKKYYHKMFRHLVDVTMFNAFILHKKQGGKLCHLNFRLSVIASIFEKYGNATISLDMLIRRISNPDSSTRLSGRHFLDYFPPSQKRKHNVKQCVVCSAKKVRKEVVYFCELSSSFMPSAMFQNLSYLIKLQ
;
A
#
# COMPACT_ATOMS: atom_id res chain seq x y z
N MET A 1 3.44 9.25 -9.13
CA MET A 1 3.30 9.70 -7.73
C MET A 1 3.99 8.73 -6.81
N GLU A 2 4.98 9.28 -6.12
CA GLU A 2 5.89 8.65 -5.16
C GLU A 2 5.66 9.31 -3.80
N SER A 3 5.97 8.58 -2.72
CA SER A 3 5.83 9.08 -1.36
C SER A 3 6.90 8.45 -0.49
N TYR A 4 7.44 9.24 0.43
CA TYR A 4 8.35 8.77 1.45
C TYR A 4 7.55 8.32 2.67
N ARG A 5 7.96 7.20 3.29
CA ARG A 5 7.19 6.56 4.35
C ARG A 5 8.11 6.12 5.48
N LEU A 6 7.69 6.40 6.70
CA LEU A 6 8.26 5.81 7.91
C LEU A 6 7.29 4.76 8.41
N CYS A 7 7.78 3.54 8.61
CA CYS A 7 6.96 2.41 9.02
C CYS A 7 7.58 1.69 10.22
N GLU A 8 6.73 1.13 11.08
CA GLU A 8 7.14 0.13 12.07
C GLU A 8 7.61 -1.13 11.34
N ALA A 9 8.84 -1.53 11.57
CA ALA A 9 9.50 -2.64 10.90
C ALA A 9 8.74 -3.97 10.99
N LYS A 10 8.30 -4.37 12.20
CA LYS A 10 7.72 -5.69 12.45
C LYS A 10 6.29 -5.83 11.94
N ALA A 11 5.46 -4.82 12.20
CA ALA A 11 4.04 -4.86 11.85
C ALA A 11 3.74 -4.24 10.48
N GLY A 12 4.64 -3.42 9.95
CA GLY A 12 4.41 -2.63 8.74
C GLY A 12 3.50 -1.40 8.96
N TYR A 13 3.27 -0.99 10.21
CA TYR A 13 2.41 0.16 10.54
C TYR A 13 3.00 1.44 9.95
N VAL A 14 2.25 2.13 9.10
CA VAL A 14 2.72 3.37 8.48
C VAL A 14 2.55 4.51 9.48
N TRP A 15 3.66 4.99 10.03
CA TRP A 15 3.67 6.08 11.00
C TRP A 15 3.49 7.44 10.34
N LYS A 16 4.24 7.69 9.27
CA LYS A 16 4.28 9.01 8.60
C LYS A 16 4.49 8.86 7.10
N ILE A 17 3.82 9.71 6.34
CA ILE A 17 3.94 9.81 4.88
C ILE A 17 4.26 11.25 4.51
N ILE A 18 5.25 11.43 3.63
CA ILE A 18 5.49 12.69 2.93
C ILE A 18 5.25 12.44 1.45
N VAL A 19 4.33 13.19 0.86
CA VAL A 19 4.06 13.11 -0.58
C VAL A 19 5.16 13.85 -1.32
N TYR A 20 5.77 13.21 -2.31
CA TYR A 20 6.78 13.86 -3.15
C TYR A 20 6.08 14.74 -4.19
N THR A 21 6.30 16.05 -4.10
CA THR A 21 5.77 17.08 -5.01
C THR A 21 6.87 17.75 -5.85
N GLY A 22 8.03 17.12 -5.96
CA GLY A 22 9.17 17.71 -6.67
C GLY A 22 9.94 18.69 -5.78
N LYS A 23 10.30 19.85 -6.34
CA LYS A 23 11.05 20.90 -5.62
C LYS A 23 10.27 21.46 -4.43
N GLU A 24 8.95 21.48 -4.53
CA GLU A 24 8.00 21.96 -3.52
C GLU A 24 7.70 20.92 -2.43
N THR A 25 8.49 19.84 -2.34
CA THR A 25 8.29 18.85 -1.26
C THR A 25 8.59 19.50 0.08
N GLU A 26 7.55 19.67 0.90
CA GLU A 26 7.62 20.22 2.24
C GLU A 26 8.49 19.33 3.14
N LEU A 27 9.66 19.85 3.52
CA LEU A 27 10.58 19.25 4.48
C LEU A 27 10.84 20.24 5.61
N LYS A 28 11.21 19.75 6.78
CA LYS A 28 11.46 20.61 7.94
C LYS A 28 12.85 21.24 7.84
N ASP A 29 12.88 22.57 7.89
CA ASP A 29 14.12 23.36 7.93
C ASP A 29 15.00 23.02 9.14
N PHE A 30 14.39 22.76 10.30
CA PHE A 30 15.09 22.39 11.52
C PHE A 30 14.52 21.09 12.10
N VAL A 31 15.39 20.16 12.45
CA VAL A 31 15.02 18.91 13.12
C VAL A 31 16.03 18.64 14.24
N GLN A 32 15.54 18.52 15.48
CA GLN A 32 16.39 18.23 16.66
C GLN A 32 17.61 19.18 16.77
N GLY A 33 17.40 20.48 16.49
CA GLY A 33 18.47 21.49 16.53
C GLY A 33 19.41 21.51 15.32
N ILE A 34 19.22 20.62 14.34
CA ILE A 34 20.03 20.56 13.12
C ILE A 34 19.33 21.37 12.02
N ASP A 35 20.05 22.33 11.42
CA ASP A 35 19.63 22.97 10.17
C ASP A 35 19.77 21.98 9.01
N THR A 36 18.64 21.62 8.40
CA THR A 36 18.61 20.62 7.34
C THR A 36 18.84 21.21 5.95
N LYS A 37 18.75 22.54 5.78
CA LYS A 37 18.82 23.18 4.45
C LYS A 37 20.15 22.93 3.74
N SER A 38 21.23 22.86 4.51
CA SER A 38 22.59 22.59 4.02
C SER A 38 22.85 21.12 3.69
N LEU A 39 21.98 20.21 4.14
CA LEU A 39 22.15 18.77 3.99
C LEU A 39 21.62 18.27 2.65
N THR A 40 22.04 17.07 2.26
CA THR A 40 21.51 16.45 1.04
C THR A 40 20.01 16.13 1.16
N LYS A 41 19.27 16.16 0.04
CA LYS A 41 17.82 15.92 0.03
C LYS A 41 17.40 14.59 0.70
N PRO A 42 18.10 13.45 0.49
CA PRO A 42 17.79 12.22 1.21
C PRO A 42 17.94 12.34 2.72
N THR A 43 18.99 13.03 3.20
CA THR A 43 19.21 13.31 4.62
C THR A 43 18.06 14.16 5.19
N GLN A 44 17.67 15.24 4.49
CA GLN A 44 16.52 16.07 4.87
C GLN A 44 15.22 15.26 5.00
N ILE A 45 14.96 14.35 4.06
CA ILE A 45 13.77 13.48 4.07
C ILE A 45 13.78 12.57 5.30
N VAL A 46 14.90 11.90 5.59
CA VAL A 46 15.00 10.99 6.74
C VAL A 46 14.82 11.75 8.04
N LEU A 47 15.50 12.88 8.23
CA LEU A 47 15.35 13.70 9.43
C LEU A 47 13.92 14.23 9.59
N THR A 48 13.28 14.68 8.51
CA THR A 48 11.88 15.15 8.55
C THR A 48 10.91 14.03 8.92
N LEU A 49 11.09 12.84 8.34
CA LEU A 49 10.25 11.67 8.63
C LEU A 49 10.45 11.17 10.05
N ALA A 50 11.72 10.99 10.46
CA ALA A 50 12.08 10.39 11.73
C ALA A 50 12.08 11.38 12.90
N GLY A 51 11.95 12.69 12.66
CA GLY A 51 12.20 13.74 13.67
C GLY A 51 11.58 13.50 15.04
N GLU A 52 10.35 12.98 15.10
CA GLU A 52 9.63 12.68 16.35
C GLU A 52 10.12 11.41 17.06
N ILE A 53 10.68 10.46 16.31
CA ILE A 53 11.24 9.21 16.83
C ILE A 53 12.75 9.28 17.09
N LEU A 54 13.42 10.34 16.63
CA LEU A 54 14.86 10.54 16.88
C LEU A 54 15.19 10.69 18.37
N ASN A 55 14.23 11.00 19.24
CA ASN A 55 14.45 11.05 20.68
C ASN A 55 14.16 9.72 21.39
N LYS A 56 13.78 8.67 20.64
CA LYS A 56 13.46 7.34 21.16
C LYS A 56 14.53 6.32 20.76
N GLU A 57 14.63 5.23 21.51
CA GLU A 57 15.57 4.14 21.24
C GLU A 57 15.03 3.22 20.14
N HIS A 58 15.22 3.64 18.89
CA HIS A 58 14.82 2.87 17.71
C HIS A 58 15.98 2.74 16.74
N LEU A 59 16.11 1.54 16.16
CA LEU A 59 16.96 1.26 15.01
C LEU A 59 16.28 1.74 13.73
N ILE A 60 16.95 2.59 12.95
CA ILE A 60 16.46 3.10 11.68
C ILE A 60 17.01 2.23 10.53
N ALA A 61 16.14 1.42 9.92
CA ALA A 61 16.46 0.68 8.71
C ALA A 61 16.06 1.47 7.46
N MET A 62 16.96 1.59 6.47
CA MET A 62 16.72 2.42 5.29
C MET A 62 17.25 1.84 3.98
N ASP A 63 16.63 2.23 2.86
CA ASP A 63 17.05 1.86 1.49
C ASP A 63 18.26 2.69 1.01
N ASN A 64 18.94 2.21 -0.03
CA ASN A 64 20.13 2.81 -0.64
C ASN A 64 19.97 4.25 -1.12
N TYR A 65 18.73 4.68 -1.40
CA TYR A 65 18.45 6.05 -1.78
C TYR A 65 18.64 7.01 -0.59
N TYR A 66 18.43 6.53 0.63
CA TYR A 66 18.55 7.34 1.84
C TYR A 66 19.94 7.23 2.47
N SER A 67 20.56 6.05 2.42
CA SER A 67 21.86 5.83 3.06
C SER A 67 22.98 6.66 2.43
N SER A 68 23.66 7.44 3.27
CA SER A 68 24.86 8.20 2.95
C SER A 68 25.76 8.34 4.18
N PRO A 69 27.09 8.47 4.02
CA PRO A 69 27.97 8.76 5.15
C PRO A 69 27.59 10.00 5.95
N GLU A 70 27.19 11.09 5.27
CA GLU A 70 26.66 12.31 5.91
C GLU A 70 25.51 12.01 6.88
N LEU A 71 24.51 11.25 6.44
CA LEU A 71 23.35 10.92 7.28
C LEU A 71 23.75 10.03 8.45
N TYR A 72 24.62 9.04 8.23
CA TYR A 72 25.04 8.12 9.29
C TYR A 72 25.88 8.84 10.36
N ASP A 73 26.76 9.75 9.97
CA ASP A 73 27.50 10.59 10.92
C ASP A 73 26.54 11.43 11.79
N LEU A 74 25.51 12.05 11.19
CA LEU A 74 24.48 12.79 11.92
C LEU A 74 23.67 11.90 12.87
N LEU A 75 23.28 10.70 12.43
CA LEU A 75 22.55 9.76 13.28
C LEU A 75 23.42 9.27 14.45
N CYS A 76 24.72 9.07 14.25
CA CYS A 76 25.67 8.79 15.32
C CYS A 76 25.74 9.93 16.35
N GLN A 77 25.81 11.19 15.90
CA GLN A 77 25.79 12.36 16.78
C GLN A 77 24.49 12.46 17.59
N LEU A 78 23.36 12.10 16.98
CA LEU A 78 22.06 11.99 17.62
C LEU A 78 21.90 10.72 18.49
N LYS A 79 22.97 9.93 18.68
CA LYS A 79 22.96 8.64 19.41
C LYS A 79 21.88 7.69 18.90
N LYS A 80 21.61 7.69 17.61
CA LYS A 80 20.71 6.76 16.94
C LYS A 80 21.49 5.63 16.31
N ASP A 81 20.81 4.50 16.22
CA ASP A 81 21.29 3.34 15.48
C ASP A 81 20.58 3.27 14.14
N ALA A 82 21.32 2.88 13.12
CA ALA A 82 20.91 2.84 11.73
C ALA A 82 21.60 1.71 10.97
N ILE A 83 20.84 1.10 10.04
CA ILE A 83 21.29 0.08 9.10
C ILE A 83 20.69 0.34 7.71
N GLY A 84 21.43 -0.02 6.67
CA GLY A 84 20.90 0.12 5.32
C GLY A 84 21.88 -0.28 4.24
N THR A 85 21.34 -0.63 3.08
CA THR A 85 22.15 -0.73 1.87
C THR A 85 22.59 0.67 1.44
N VAL A 86 23.73 0.78 0.76
CA VAL A 86 24.28 2.06 0.30
C VAL A 86 24.75 1.94 -1.14
N ARG A 87 24.66 3.03 -1.91
CA ARG A 87 25.22 3.06 -3.27
C ARG A 87 26.73 3.30 -3.21
N VAL A 88 27.50 2.52 -3.96
CA VAL A 88 28.97 2.59 -3.99
C VAL A 88 29.53 3.96 -4.39
N ASN A 89 28.77 4.75 -5.16
CA ASN A 89 29.16 6.07 -5.63
C ASN A 89 28.75 7.21 -4.69
N ARG A 90 28.33 6.91 -3.46
CA ARG A 90 28.08 7.95 -2.44
C ARG A 90 29.38 8.67 -2.10
N LYS A 91 29.30 10.00 -2.02
CA LYS A 91 30.41 10.84 -1.54
C LYS A 91 30.86 10.32 -0.16
N GLN A 92 32.18 10.30 0.07
CA GLN A 92 32.84 9.81 1.30
C GLN A 92 32.70 8.31 1.60
N PHE A 93 32.10 7.50 0.71
CA PHE A 93 32.12 6.06 0.93
C PHE A 93 33.54 5.50 0.71
N PRO A 94 34.07 4.61 1.58
CA PRO A 94 35.48 4.21 1.54
C PRO A 94 35.89 3.53 0.23
N LYS A 95 36.91 4.08 -0.44
CA LYS A 95 37.47 3.50 -1.66
C LYS A 95 38.15 2.15 -1.41
N SER A 96 38.76 1.98 -0.24
CA SER A 96 39.34 0.70 0.20
C SER A 96 38.33 -0.45 0.20
N VAL A 97 37.06 -0.16 0.53
CA VAL A 97 35.96 -1.13 0.51
C VAL A 97 35.48 -1.36 -0.93
N THR A 98 35.25 -0.31 -1.70
CA THR A 98 34.65 -0.45 -3.05
C THR A 98 35.60 -1.08 -4.07
N GLN A 99 36.90 -0.74 -4.01
CA GLN A 99 37.92 -1.19 -4.97
C GLN A 99 38.42 -2.62 -4.72
N LYS A 100 38.20 -3.18 -3.52
CA LYS A 100 38.58 -4.56 -3.22
C LYS A 100 37.76 -5.53 -4.08
N LYS A 101 38.46 -6.39 -4.82
CA LYS A 101 37.86 -7.54 -5.50
C LYS A 101 37.68 -8.66 -4.47
N LEU A 102 36.49 -9.24 -4.45
CA LEU A 102 36.08 -10.27 -3.50
C LEU A 102 35.68 -11.53 -4.26
N GLN A 103 36.00 -12.70 -3.70
CA GLN A 103 35.41 -13.97 -4.10
C GLN A 103 34.00 -14.11 -3.52
N ARG A 104 33.23 -15.04 -4.07
CA ARG A 104 31.87 -15.32 -3.61
C ARG A 104 31.87 -15.79 -2.15
N GLY A 105 31.12 -15.10 -1.31
CA GLY A 105 31.04 -15.34 0.13
C GLY A 105 31.94 -14.41 0.96
N GLU A 106 32.91 -13.73 0.35
CA GLU A 106 33.84 -12.85 1.08
C GLU A 106 33.23 -11.48 1.42
N THR A 107 33.76 -10.88 2.49
CA THR A 107 33.47 -9.51 2.91
C THR A 107 34.73 -8.66 3.01
N VAL A 108 34.57 -7.35 2.85
CA VAL A 108 35.53 -6.35 3.31
C VAL A 108 34.77 -5.25 4.04
N SER A 109 35.36 -4.75 5.11
CA SER A 109 34.76 -3.70 5.94
C SER A 109 35.78 -2.60 6.25
N ALA A 110 35.29 -1.38 6.41
CA ALA A 110 36.03 -0.27 6.99
C ALA A 110 35.19 0.35 8.11
N PHE A 111 35.86 0.84 9.15
CA PHE A 111 35.22 1.39 10.34
C PHE A 111 35.66 2.83 10.56
N LYS A 112 34.72 3.64 11.04
CA LYS A 112 34.96 4.96 11.62
C LYS A 112 34.18 5.02 12.92
N GLU A 113 34.88 4.92 14.05
CA GLU A 113 34.23 4.78 15.37
C GLU A 113 33.22 3.62 15.35
N LYS A 114 31.94 3.86 15.69
CA LYS A 114 30.87 2.84 15.64
C LYS A 114 30.30 2.59 14.23
N LEU A 115 30.65 3.40 13.23
CA LEU A 115 30.12 3.29 11.88
C LEU A 115 30.92 2.29 11.06
N MET A 116 30.27 1.21 10.64
CA MET A 116 30.79 0.22 9.69
C MET A 116 30.29 0.50 8.27
N CYS A 117 31.20 0.44 7.31
CA CYS A 117 30.91 0.33 5.88
C CYS A 117 31.37 -1.05 5.39
N LEU A 118 30.47 -1.84 4.82
CA LEU A 118 30.72 -3.22 4.42
C LEU A 118 30.42 -3.43 2.93
N LYS A 119 31.24 -4.27 2.28
CA LYS A 119 30.97 -4.84 0.95
C LYS A 119 31.00 -6.36 1.07
N TRP A 120 29.96 -7.01 0.57
CA TRP A 120 29.85 -8.46 0.48
C TRP A 120 29.61 -8.88 -0.97
N HIS A 121 30.23 -9.98 -1.39
CA HIS A 121 30.04 -10.51 -2.74
C HIS A 121 29.28 -11.85 -2.70
N ASP A 122 28.11 -11.90 -3.35
CA ASP A 122 27.44 -13.17 -3.67
C ASP A 122 27.38 -13.38 -5.18
N LYS A 123 26.23 -13.07 -5.82
CA LYS A 123 26.14 -12.97 -7.29
C LYS A 123 26.53 -11.58 -7.81
N LYS A 124 26.40 -10.59 -6.94
CA LYS A 124 26.71 -9.17 -7.18
C LYS A 124 27.23 -8.59 -5.87
N ASP A 125 27.99 -7.50 -5.98
CA ASP A 125 28.42 -6.72 -4.84
C ASP A 125 27.21 -6.08 -4.16
N ILE A 126 27.09 -6.28 -2.85
CA ILE A 126 26.15 -5.60 -1.98
C ILE A 126 26.97 -4.76 -1.01
N THR A 127 26.68 -3.46 -0.96
CA THR A 127 27.29 -2.54 0.00
C THR A 127 26.29 -2.08 1.05
N MET A 128 26.74 -2.04 2.29
CA MET A 128 25.93 -1.70 3.45
C MET A 128 26.65 -0.71 4.38
N MET A 129 25.85 0.03 5.13
CA MET A 129 26.29 0.82 6.28
C MET A 129 25.53 0.37 7.52
N SER A 130 26.24 0.31 8.65
CA SER A 130 25.62 -0.02 9.93
C SER A 130 26.35 0.65 11.08
N THR A 131 25.63 0.94 12.15
CA THR A 131 26.16 1.51 13.40
C THR A 131 26.12 0.54 14.59
N ILE A 132 25.62 -0.69 14.37
CA ILE A 132 25.41 -1.69 15.43
C ILE A 132 26.15 -3.00 15.18
N HIS A 133 26.56 -3.26 13.93
CA HIS A 133 27.13 -4.56 13.56
C HIS A 133 28.66 -4.50 13.46
N SER A 134 29.29 -5.59 13.86
CA SER A 134 30.65 -5.97 13.51
C SER A 134 30.69 -6.68 12.14
N ASN A 135 31.88 -7.02 11.64
CA ASN A 135 32.05 -7.72 10.35
C ASN A 135 31.74 -9.24 10.45
N ASP A 136 30.76 -9.62 11.26
CA ASP A 136 30.50 -11.02 11.59
C ASP A 136 29.75 -11.73 10.44
N MET A 137 30.15 -12.96 10.19
CA MET A 137 29.59 -13.86 9.18
C MET A 137 28.84 -14.99 9.89
N ILE A 138 27.67 -15.35 9.37
CA ILE A 138 26.84 -16.43 9.92
C ILE A 138 26.65 -17.50 8.86
N GLU A 139 26.85 -18.76 9.28
CA GLU A 139 26.49 -19.92 8.48
C GLU A 139 24.97 -20.12 8.50
N MET A 140 24.39 -20.25 7.32
CA MET A 140 22.98 -20.58 7.15
C MET A 140 22.84 -21.78 6.23
N GLN A 141 22.01 -22.76 6.64
CA GLN A 141 21.53 -23.76 5.71
C GLN A 141 20.44 -23.18 4.81
N THR A 142 20.61 -23.34 3.50
CA THR A 142 19.58 -23.03 2.53
C THR A 142 18.46 -24.08 2.59
N LYS A 143 17.29 -23.76 2.03
CA LYS A 143 16.16 -24.70 1.91
C LYS A 143 16.49 -25.98 1.12
N ARG A 144 17.64 -26.01 0.42
CA ARG A 144 18.14 -27.15 -0.37
C ARG A 144 19.19 -27.98 0.39
N GLY A 145 19.56 -27.59 1.61
CA GLY A 145 20.58 -28.27 2.42
C GLY A 145 21.99 -27.68 2.29
N ASP A 146 22.26 -26.81 1.31
CA ASP A 146 23.58 -26.21 1.14
C ASP A 146 23.89 -25.21 2.27
N VAL A 147 25.11 -25.28 2.82
CA VAL A 147 25.62 -24.28 3.78
C VAL A 147 26.10 -23.05 3.01
N LYS A 148 25.58 -21.87 3.38
CA LYS A 148 25.96 -20.58 2.81
C LYS A 148 26.38 -19.62 3.91
N HIS A 149 27.49 -18.94 3.72
CA HIS A 149 27.94 -17.89 4.63
C HIS A 149 27.37 -16.54 4.19
N ASN A 150 26.56 -15.92 5.04
CA ASN A 150 25.97 -14.60 4.80
C ASN A 150 26.41 -13.62 5.88
N SER A 151 26.56 -12.35 5.53
CA SER A 151 26.79 -11.30 6.52
C SER A 151 25.53 -11.10 7.38
N LEU A 152 25.69 -11.01 8.70
CA LEU A 152 24.59 -10.79 9.65
C LEU A 152 23.74 -9.55 9.29
N VAL A 153 24.40 -8.47 8.86
CA VAL A 153 23.74 -7.21 8.47
C VAL A 153 22.71 -7.40 7.36
N ILE A 154 22.98 -8.31 6.41
CA ILE A 154 22.10 -8.58 5.27
C ILE A 154 20.87 -9.36 5.71
N ILE A 155 21.06 -10.31 6.63
CA ILE A 155 19.97 -11.11 7.19
C ILE A 155 18.99 -10.18 7.91
N ASP A 156 19.51 -9.33 8.80
CA ASP A 156 18.70 -8.38 9.55
C ASP A 156 17.97 -7.41 8.62
N TYR A 157 18.66 -6.88 7.61
CA TYR A 157 18.08 -5.92 6.67
C TYR A 157 16.91 -6.47 5.83
N ASN A 158 17.01 -7.72 5.36
CA ASN A 158 15.99 -8.29 4.48
C ASN A 158 14.62 -8.45 5.14
N THR A 159 14.58 -8.43 6.48
CA THR A 159 13.36 -8.43 7.29
C THR A 159 12.48 -7.19 7.02
N TYR A 160 13.02 -6.10 6.46
CA TYR A 160 12.36 -4.79 6.40
C TYR A 160 11.88 -4.34 5.00
N THR A 161 11.82 -5.23 3.99
CA THR A 161 11.52 -4.85 2.59
C THR A 161 10.02 -4.81 2.25
N ILE A 162 9.56 -3.79 1.50
CA ILE A 162 8.13 -3.57 1.16
C ILE A 162 7.93 -3.47 -0.37
N ALA A 163 6.91 -4.16 -0.91
CA ALA A 163 6.57 -4.19 -2.34
C ALA A 163 5.79 -2.95 -2.84
N ARG A 164 5.89 -2.63 -4.15
CA ARG A 164 5.22 -1.49 -4.83
C ARG A 164 4.25 -1.94 -5.95
N LYS A 165 3.16 -1.19 -6.19
CA LYS A 165 2.21 -1.37 -7.33
C LYS A 165 1.95 -0.06 -8.11
N ARG A 166 1.52 -0.16 -9.37
CA ARG A 166 1.40 0.95 -10.36
C ARG A 166 -0.04 1.08 -10.91
N LEU A 167 -0.54 2.32 -11.11
CA LEU A 167 -1.89 2.68 -11.62
C LEU A 167 -1.83 3.98 -12.47
N LYS A 168 -2.82 4.20 -13.36
CA LYS A 168 -2.80 5.20 -14.48
C LYS A 168 -3.21 6.65 -14.14
N LYS A 169 -4.22 6.92 -13.28
CA LYS A 169 -4.65 8.29 -12.91
C LYS A 169 -4.16 8.69 -11.51
N TYR A 170 -3.47 9.82 -11.37
CA TYR A 170 -2.65 10.12 -10.18
C TYR A 170 -3.46 10.42 -8.90
N TYR A 171 -4.52 11.23 -8.97
CA TYR A 171 -5.30 11.62 -7.78
C TYR A 171 -6.15 10.45 -7.25
N HIS A 172 -6.74 9.65 -8.14
CA HIS A 172 -7.40 8.40 -7.74
C HIS A 172 -6.39 7.39 -7.15
N LYS A 173 -5.16 7.34 -7.67
CA LYS A 173 -4.09 6.53 -7.09
C LYS A 173 -3.78 6.99 -5.66
N MET A 174 -3.66 8.30 -5.43
CA MET A 174 -3.42 8.87 -4.10
C MET A 174 -4.52 8.52 -3.11
N PHE A 175 -5.76 8.83 -3.46
CA PHE A 175 -6.92 8.58 -2.60
C PHE A 175 -7.01 7.10 -2.21
N ARG A 176 -6.94 6.19 -3.19
CA ARG A 176 -7.00 4.75 -2.93
C ARG A 176 -5.81 4.26 -2.11
N HIS A 177 -4.62 4.81 -2.33
CA HIS A 177 -3.45 4.48 -1.53
C HIS A 177 -3.63 4.88 -0.06
N LEU A 178 -4.14 6.08 0.21
CA LEU A 178 -4.42 6.53 1.57
C LEU A 178 -5.48 5.64 2.23
N VAL A 179 -6.56 5.30 1.53
CA VAL A 179 -7.58 4.36 2.03
C VAL A 179 -6.97 2.99 2.35
N ASP A 180 -6.12 2.46 1.47
CA ASP A 180 -5.43 1.18 1.70
C ASP A 180 -4.52 1.24 2.93
N VAL A 181 -3.75 2.32 3.10
CA VAL A 181 -2.87 2.52 4.26
C VAL A 181 -3.69 2.63 5.54
N THR A 182 -4.75 3.45 5.56
CA THR A 182 -5.62 3.60 6.73
C THR A 182 -6.27 2.28 7.11
N MET A 183 -6.77 1.52 6.14
CA MET A 183 -7.34 0.19 6.36
C MET A 183 -6.32 -0.79 6.93
N PHE A 184 -5.08 -0.77 6.41
CA PHE A 184 -4.02 -1.64 6.89
C PHE A 184 -3.54 -1.26 8.29
N ASN A 185 -3.37 0.04 8.57
CA ASN A 185 -3.05 0.53 9.91
C ASN A 185 -4.15 0.15 10.93
N ALA A 186 -5.42 0.31 10.58
CA ALA A 186 -6.55 -0.11 11.41
C ALA A 186 -6.52 -1.63 11.67
N PHE A 187 -6.19 -2.43 10.66
CA PHE A 187 -6.03 -3.87 10.82
C PHE A 187 -4.88 -4.23 11.77
N ILE A 188 -3.74 -3.53 11.70
CA ILE A 188 -2.62 -3.74 12.63
C ILE A 188 -3.07 -3.42 14.07
N LEU A 189 -3.80 -2.32 14.27
CA LEU A 189 -4.32 -1.96 15.59
C LEU A 189 -5.29 -3.03 16.11
N HIS A 190 -6.19 -3.53 15.26
CA HIS A 190 -7.07 -4.64 15.59
C HIS A 190 -6.27 -5.89 16.02
N LYS A 191 -5.21 -6.25 15.30
CA LYS A 191 -4.31 -7.35 15.69
C LYS A 191 -3.62 -7.12 17.03
N LYS A 192 -3.13 -5.90 17.28
CA LYS A 192 -2.48 -5.54 18.55
C LYS A 192 -3.46 -5.59 19.74
N GLN A 193 -4.75 -5.36 19.51
CA GLN A 193 -5.82 -5.48 20.52
C GLN A 193 -6.34 -6.93 20.70
N GLY A 194 -5.67 -7.94 20.13
CA GLY A 194 -6.09 -9.35 20.25
C GLY A 194 -7.10 -9.81 19.20
N GLY A 195 -7.35 -9.01 18.18
CA GLY A 195 -8.26 -9.31 17.08
C GLY A 195 -7.86 -10.56 16.28
N LYS A 196 -8.79 -11.49 16.11
CA LYS A 196 -8.53 -12.78 15.45
C LYS A 196 -8.75 -12.77 13.94
N LEU A 197 -9.47 -11.79 13.40
CA LEU A 197 -9.80 -11.73 11.97
C LEU A 197 -8.54 -11.71 11.09
N CYS A 198 -8.57 -12.42 9.97
CA CYS A 198 -7.57 -12.22 8.93
C CYS A 198 -7.82 -10.88 8.21
N HIS A 199 -6.82 -10.36 7.48
CA HIS A 199 -6.93 -9.03 6.85
C HIS A 199 -8.13 -8.92 5.89
N LEU A 200 -8.45 -9.99 5.15
CA LEU A 200 -9.62 -10.04 4.27
C LEU A 200 -10.92 -9.90 5.07
N ASN A 201 -11.12 -10.72 6.09
CA ASN A 201 -12.35 -10.69 6.89
C ASN A 201 -12.47 -9.39 7.68
N PHE A 202 -11.36 -8.82 8.14
CA PHE A 202 -11.35 -7.49 8.74
C PHE A 202 -11.85 -6.42 7.76
N ARG A 203 -11.35 -6.41 6.51
CA ARG A 203 -11.83 -5.48 5.47
C ARG A 203 -13.32 -5.63 5.22
N LEU A 204 -13.82 -6.87 5.13
CA LEU A 204 -15.25 -7.12 4.95
C LEU A 204 -16.08 -6.65 6.14
N SER A 205 -15.58 -6.80 7.37
CA SER A 205 -16.27 -6.32 8.56
C SER A 205 -16.42 -4.80 8.56
N VAL A 206 -15.36 -4.06 8.18
CA VAL A 206 -15.43 -2.61 8.05
C VAL A 206 -16.40 -2.19 6.94
N ILE A 207 -16.40 -2.89 5.81
CA ILE A 207 -17.36 -2.64 4.72
C ILE A 207 -18.80 -2.85 5.20
N ALA A 208 -19.09 -3.96 5.89
CA ALA A 208 -20.40 -4.23 6.46
C ALA A 208 -20.85 -3.10 7.40
N SER A 209 -20.00 -2.68 8.34
CA SER A 209 -20.32 -1.60 9.28
C SER A 209 -20.56 -0.25 8.60
N ILE A 210 -19.86 0.06 7.49
CA ILE A 210 -20.12 1.28 6.71
C ILE A 210 -21.51 1.22 6.06
N PHE A 211 -21.88 0.08 5.47
CA PHE A 211 -23.20 -0.09 4.87
C PHE A 211 -24.32 -0.10 5.90
N GLU A 212 -24.09 -0.66 7.08
CA GLU A 212 -25.06 -0.61 8.18
C GLU A 212 -25.30 0.82 8.67
N LYS A 213 -24.23 1.62 8.77
CA LYS A 213 -24.32 3.00 9.29
C LYS A 213 -24.83 4.02 8.27
N TYR A 214 -24.44 3.87 7.01
CA TYR A 214 -24.68 4.88 5.97
C TYR A 214 -25.46 4.34 4.76
N GLY A 215 -25.67 3.04 4.67
CA GLY A 215 -26.47 2.42 3.63
C GLY A 215 -27.91 2.24 4.08
N ASN A 216 -28.85 2.30 3.14
CA ASN A 216 -30.26 1.99 3.38
C ASN A 216 -30.52 0.47 3.46
N ALA A 217 -29.48 -0.35 3.64
CA ALA A 217 -29.56 -1.81 3.60
C ALA A 217 -28.65 -2.44 4.67
N THR A 218 -29.23 -3.31 5.50
CA THR A 218 -28.49 -4.09 6.50
C THR A 218 -27.69 -5.18 5.78
N ILE A 219 -26.36 -5.04 5.73
CA ILE A 219 -25.45 -6.02 5.13
C ILE A 219 -24.58 -6.62 6.23
N SER A 220 -24.75 -7.91 6.51
CA SER A 220 -23.91 -8.63 7.49
C SER A 220 -22.57 -9.09 6.90
N LEU A 221 -21.59 -9.31 7.77
CA LEU A 221 -20.28 -9.86 7.40
C LEU A 221 -20.42 -11.23 6.70
N ASP A 222 -21.28 -12.10 7.22
CA ASP A 222 -21.53 -13.42 6.63
C ASP A 222 -22.09 -13.32 5.21
N MET A 223 -22.97 -12.34 4.94
CA MET A 223 -23.47 -12.08 3.59
C MET A 223 -22.33 -11.69 2.64
N LEU A 224 -21.39 -10.84 3.07
CA LEU A 224 -20.24 -10.45 2.23
C LEU A 224 -19.29 -11.61 1.97
N ILE A 225 -18.98 -12.42 2.99
CA ILE A 225 -18.12 -13.60 2.85
C ILE A 225 -18.74 -14.62 1.88
N ARG A 226 -20.05 -14.88 1.99
CA ARG A 226 -20.79 -15.75 1.07
C ARG A 226 -20.76 -15.23 -0.37
N ARG A 227 -20.91 -13.92 -0.58
CA ARG A 227 -20.84 -13.30 -1.93
C ARG A 227 -19.48 -13.44 -2.60
N ILE A 228 -18.39 -13.37 -1.86
CA ILE A 228 -17.03 -13.54 -2.40
C ILE A 228 -16.73 -15.01 -2.68
N SER A 229 -17.20 -15.89 -1.79
CA SER A 229 -17.00 -17.34 -1.92
C SER A 229 -17.87 -17.96 -3.00
N ASN A 230 -19.02 -17.33 -3.33
CA ASN A 230 -19.97 -17.82 -4.32
C ASN A 230 -20.53 -16.67 -5.19
N PRO A 231 -19.74 -16.15 -6.14
CA PRO A 231 -20.08 -14.98 -6.95
C PRO A 231 -21.31 -15.18 -7.86
N ASP A 232 -21.70 -16.43 -8.12
CA ASP A 232 -22.86 -16.83 -8.95
C ASP A 232 -24.13 -17.16 -8.16
N SER A 233 -24.16 -16.90 -6.85
CA SER A 233 -25.36 -17.14 -6.05
C SER A 233 -26.52 -16.19 -6.47
N SER A 234 -27.64 -16.80 -6.86
CA SER A 234 -28.87 -16.19 -7.40
C SER A 234 -29.46 -15.03 -6.60
N THR A 235 -29.09 -14.86 -5.34
CA THR A 235 -29.51 -13.75 -4.46
C THR A 235 -29.01 -12.36 -4.89
N ARG A 236 -28.05 -12.25 -5.83
CA ARG A 236 -27.67 -10.95 -6.45
C ARG A 236 -28.85 -10.26 -7.17
N LEU A 237 -29.88 -11.04 -7.51
CA LEU A 237 -31.05 -10.60 -8.25
C LEU A 237 -32.15 -10.02 -7.35
N SER A 238 -32.23 -10.36 -6.06
CA SER A 238 -33.37 -10.01 -5.20
C SER A 238 -33.59 -8.51 -4.93
N GLY A 239 -32.66 -7.63 -5.34
CA GLY A 239 -32.79 -6.17 -5.24
C GLY A 239 -32.98 -5.44 -6.57
N ARG A 240 -33.25 -6.15 -7.68
CA ARG A 240 -33.52 -5.53 -8.98
C ARG A 240 -35.03 -5.54 -9.25
N HIS A 241 -35.55 -4.39 -9.70
CA HIS A 241 -36.87 -4.28 -10.30
C HIS A 241 -36.94 -5.22 -11.51
N PHE A 242 -37.58 -6.38 -11.36
CA PHE A 242 -37.81 -7.26 -12.49
C PHE A 242 -38.97 -6.72 -13.31
N LEU A 243 -38.74 -6.63 -14.62
CA LEU A 243 -39.80 -6.30 -15.56
C LEU A 243 -40.73 -7.51 -15.62
N ASP A 244 -42.00 -7.28 -15.33
CA ASP A 244 -43.04 -8.26 -15.57
C ASP A 244 -43.91 -7.83 -16.76
N TYR A 245 -44.54 -8.80 -17.41
CA TYR A 245 -45.48 -8.49 -18.48
C TYR A 245 -46.81 -8.03 -17.89
N PHE A 246 -47.45 -7.03 -18.50
CA PHE A 246 -48.82 -6.72 -18.12
C PHE A 246 -49.73 -7.95 -18.31
N PRO A 247 -50.69 -8.16 -17.39
CA PRO A 247 -51.61 -9.28 -17.46
C PRO A 247 -52.37 -9.29 -18.80
N PRO A 248 -52.70 -10.48 -19.34
CA PRO A 248 -53.37 -10.63 -20.62
C PRO A 248 -54.75 -9.96 -20.62
N SER A 249 -55.20 -9.54 -21.80
CA SER A 249 -56.60 -9.15 -22.03
C SER A 249 -57.25 -10.13 -23.00
N GLN A 250 -58.59 -10.08 -23.14
CA GLN A 250 -59.33 -10.97 -24.06
C GLN A 250 -58.84 -10.90 -25.52
N LYS A 251 -58.11 -9.85 -25.92
CA LYS A 251 -57.64 -9.63 -27.29
C LYS A 251 -56.12 -9.77 -27.47
N ARG A 252 -55.31 -9.76 -26.40
CA ARG A 252 -53.84 -9.75 -26.50
C ARG A 252 -53.19 -10.55 -25.39
N LYS A 253 -52.16 -11.33 -25.76
CA LYS A 253 -51.33 -12.13 -24.84
C LYS A 253 -50.68 -11.32 -23.71
N HIS A 254 -50.34 -10.06 -23.98
CA HIS A 254 -49.90 -9.09 -22.97
C HIS A 254 -50.59 -7.77 -23.24
N ASN A 255 -51.10 -7.13 -22.18
CA ASN A 255 -51.68 -5.80 -22.31
C ASN A 255 -50.57 -4.75 -22.54
N VAL A 256 -50.96 -3.56 -23.02
CA VAL A 256 -50.04 -2.45 -23.29
C VAL A 256 -50.47 -1.20 -22.55
N LYS A 257 -49.52 -0.42 -22.07
CA LYS A 257 -49.76 0.93 -21.53
C LYS A 257 -48.87 1.95 -22.22
N GLN A 258 -49.26 3.22 -22.17
CA GLN A 258 -48.41 4.30 -22.68
C GLN A 258 -47.19 4.47 -21.78
N CYS A 259 -46.02 4.58 -22.40
CA CYS A 259 -44.76 4.85 -21.71
C CYS A 259 -44.79 6.25 -21.06
N VAL A 260 -44.54 6.33 -19.75
CA VAL A 260 -44.50 7.59 -18.99
C VAL A 260 -43.42 8.52 -19.53
N VAL A 261 -42.24 7.99 -19.86
CA VAL A 261 -41.13 8.81 -20.35
C VAL A 261 -41.39 9.38 -21.73
N CYS A 262 -41.97 8.58 -22.63
CA CYS A 262 -42.32 9.05 -23.97
C CYS A 262 -43.51 10.03 -23.89
N SER A 263 -44.48 9.77 -23.01
CA SER A 263 -45.60 10.67 -22.76
C SER A 263 -45.14 12.04 -22.26
N ALA A 264 -44.18 12.09 -21.34
CA ALA A 264 -43.57 13.34 -20.88
C ALA A 264 -42.87 14.13 -22.00
N LYS A 265 -42.40 13.43 -23.04
CA LYS A 265 -41.82 14.01 -24.26
C LYS A 265 -42.84 14.25 -25.38
N LYS A 266 -44.15 14.13 -25.09
CA LYS A 266 -45.25 14.21 -26.07
C LYS A 266 -45.12 13.23 -27.25
N VAL A 267 -44.43 12.11 -27.04
CA VAL A 267 -44.27 11.02 -28.00
C VAL A 267 -45.16 9.85 -27.59
N ARG A 268 -46.04 9.38 -28.49
CA ARG A 268 -46.86 8.20 -28.23
C ARG A 268 -46.04 6.93 -28.46
N LYS A 269 -45.80 6.17 -27.39
CA LYS A 269 -45.15 4.85 -27.45
C LYS A 269 -45.75 3.91 -26.40
N GLU A 270 -46.08 2.70 -26.82
CA GLU A 270 -46.69 1.67 -25.97
C GLU A 270 -45.62 0.70 -25.42
N VAL A 271 -45.84 0.20 -24.21
CA VAL A 271 -44.95 -0.76 -23.53
C VAL A 271 -45.76 -1.91 -22.96
N VAL A 272 -45.20 -3.13 -23.05
CA VAL A 272 -45.80 -4.39 -22.55
C VAL A 272 -45.27 -4.81 -21.18
N TYR A 273 -44.29 -4.07 -20.64
CA TYR A 273 -43.59 -4.39 -19.39
C TYR A 273 -43.89 -3.36 -18.30
N PHE A 274 -43.91 -3.80 -17.04
CA PHE A 274 -44.06 -2.94 -15.88
C PHE A 274 -43.24 -3.43 -14.68
N CYS A 275 -43.09 -2.58 -13.67
CA CYS A 275 -42.55 -2.95 -12.37
C CYS A 275 -43.58 -2.63 -11.29
N GLU A 276 -43.86 -3.58 -10.39
CA GLU A 276 -44.87 -3.43 -9.33
C GLU A 276 -44.48 -2.42 -8.24
N LEU A 277 -43.18 -2.27 -7.96
CA LEU A 277 -42.67 -1.46 -6.84
C LEU A 277 -42.48 0.02 -7.17
N SER A 278 -42.33 0.35 -8.45
CA SER A 278 -42.25 1.73 -8.93
C SER A 278 -43.44 1.93 -9.86
N SER A 279 -44.44 2.69 -9.44
CA SER A 279 -45.68 2.96 -10.20
C SER A 279 -45.46 3.76 -11.50
N SER A 280 -44.34 3.57 -12.19
CA SER A 280 -43.84 4.32 -13.34
C SER A 280 -43.45 3.37 -14.49
N PHE A 281 -44.00 3.65 -15.67
CA PHE A 281 -43.96 2.79 -16.86
C PHE A 281 -42.89 3.26 -17.85
N MET A 282 -41.86 2.47 -18.12
CA MET A 282 -40.73 2.84 -18.99
C MET A 282 -40.55 1.87 -20.18
N PRO A 283 -40.02 2.31 -21.34
CA PRO A 283 -39.79 1.43 -22.47
C PRO A 283 -38.54 0.58 -22.24
N SER A 284 -38.59 -0.68 -22.70
CA SER A 284 -37.50 -1.66 -22.62
C SER A 284 -36.13 -1.11 -23.04
N ALA A 285 -36.08 -0.19 -24.01
CA ALA A 285 -34.85 0.45 -24.50
C ALA A 285 -34.14 1.35 -23.46
N MET A 286 -34.83 1.83 -22.41
CA MET A 286 -34.20 2.65 -21.35
C MET A 286 -33.51 1.80 -20.26
N PHE A 287 -33.82 0.50 -20.17
CA PHE A 287 -33.11 -0.42 -19.28
C PHE A 287 -31.80 -0.96 -19.89
N GLN A 288 -31.62 -0.87 -21.21
CA GLN A 288 -30.38 -1.27 -21.88
C GLN A 288 -29.21 -0.27 -21.69
N ASN A 289 -29.43 0.88 -21.06
CA ASN A 289 -28.39 1.90 -20.83
C ASN A 289 -27.76 1.89 -19.43
N LEU A 290 -27.93 0.81 -18.64
CA LEU A 290 -27.20 0.59 -17.38
C LEU A 290 -25.98 -0.34 -17.53
N SER A 291 -25.51 -0.55 -18.76
CA SER A 291 -24.23 -1.20 -19.07
C SER A 291 -23.24 -0.19 -19.68
N TYR A 292 -22.79 0.78 -18.86
CA TYR A 292 -21.54 1.49 -19.10
C TYR A 292 -20.58 1.23 -17.93
N LEU A 293 -19.91 0.07 -17.98
CA LEU A 293 -18.65 -0.16 -17.29
C LEU A 293 -17.56 -0.28 -18.35
N ILE A 294 -16.83 0.82 -18.51
CA ILE A 294 -15.36 0.89 -18.58
C ILE A 294 -14.69 -0.39 -19.10
N LYS A 295 -14.41 -0.42 -20.42
CA LYS A 295 -13.18 -1.05 -20.92
C LYS A 295 -12.08 0.02 -20.88
N LEU A 296 -11.16 -0.11 -19.94
CA LEU A 296 -9.85 0.52 -19.99
C LEU A 296 -8.82 -0.60 -20.02
N GLN A 297 -8.18 -0.78 -21.18
CA GLN A 297 -6.81 -1.30 -21.22
C GLN A 297 -5.85 -0.24 -20.65
#